data_AF-A0AAW8P8G9-F1
#
_entry.id   AF-A0AAW8P8G9-F1
#
_cell.length_a   1.000
_cell.length_b   1.000
_cell.length_c   1.000
_cell.angle_alpha   90.00
_cell.angle_beta   90.00
_cell.angle_gamma   90.00
#
_symmetry.space_group_name_H-M   'P 1'
#
loop_
_entity.id
_entity.type
_entity.pdbx_description
1 polymer ?
#
loop_
_entity_poly.entity_id
_entity_poly.type
_entity_poly.pdbx_seq_one_letter_code
_entity_poly.pdbx_strand_id
1 'polypeptide(L)'
;MSRRVKTAEESARRESAIAKSAMYTLVADSTAPRDPRGRGDHYRGHLADAHRTIETLQLRIKELERERDKAKADKDYTLSLCVTRTAAEEERLAAFRLARGKASILAEWPPGVPTSMSHAIDNIPDPKPKWTK
;
A
#
# COMPACT_ATOMS: atom_id res chain seq x y z
N MET A 1 -31.07 -19.17 -14.94
CA MET A 1 -30.11 -18.71 -13.91
C MET A 1 -29.83 -17.22 -14.14
N SER A 2 -30.55 -16.36 -13.43
CA SER A 2 -30.57 -14.90 -13.63
C SER A 2 -29.28 -14.23 -13.15
N ARG A 3 -28.50 -13.63 -14.07
CA ARG A 3 -27.40 -12.72 -13.70
C ARG A 3 -27.96 -11.31 -13.53
N ARG A 4 -28.41 -10.94 -12.34
CA ARG A 4 -28.71 -9.53 -12.01
C ARG A 4 -28.77 -9.31 -10.50
N VAL A 5 -27.62 -9.14 -9.88
CA VAL A 5 -27.51 -8.27 -8.70
C VAL A 5 -26.44 -7.27 -9.05
N LYS A 6 -26.85 -6.10 -9.57
CA LYS A 6 -25.99 -4.92 -9.62
C LYS A 6 -26.00 -4.34 -8.22
N THR A 7 -24.83 -4.10 -7.65
CA THR A 7 -24.77 -3.46 -6.33
C THR A 7 -25.33 -2.04 -6.42
N ALA A 8 -25.82 -1.49 -5.31
CA ALA A 8 -26.32 -0.11 -5.28
C ALA A 8 -25.25 0.88 -5.77
N GLU A 9 -23.98 0.62 -5.46
CA GLU A 9 -22.83 1.41 -5.94
C GLU A 9 -22.65 1.34 -7.45
N GLU A 10 -22.76 0.15 -8.06
CA GLU A 10 -22.66 0.01 -9.52
C GLU A 10 -23.81 0.72 -10.24
N SER A 11 -25.02 0.69 -9.67
CA SER A 11 -26.15 1.44 -10.20
C SER A 11 -25.93 2.95 -10.12
N ALA A 12 -25.50 3.44 -8.95
CA ALA A 12 -25.21 4.87 -8.74
C ALA A 12 -24.10 5.40 -9.66
N ARG A 13 -23.03 4.61 -9.87
CA ARG A 13 -21.97 4.96 -10.82
C ARG A 13 -22.48 5.06 -12.25
N ARG A 14 -23.37 4.14 -12.66
CA ARG A 14 -23.98 4.16 -13.98
C ARG A 14 -24.88 5.38 -14.17
N GLU A 15 -25.74 5.67 -13.20
CA GLU A 15 -26.62 6.84 -13.23
C GLU A 15 -25.82 8.15 -13.28
N SER A 16 -24.77 8.26 -12.48
CA SER A 16 -23.85 9.40 -12.52
C SER A 16 -23.16 9.54 -13.89
N ALA A 17 -22.73 8.44 -14.50
CA ALA A 17 -22.13 8.47 -15.84
C ALA A 17 -23.13 8.92 -16.91
N ILE A 18 -24.39 8.45 -16.83
CA ILE A 18 -25.46 8.88 -17.74
C ILE A 18 -25.74 10.38 -17.56
N ALA A 19 -25.89 10.85 -16.31
CA ALA A 19 -26.12 12.26 -16.02
C ALA A 19 -24.98 13.16 -16.53
N LYS A 20 -23.72 12.74 -16.33
CA LYS A 20 -22.55 13.45 -16.87
C LYS A 20 -22.57 13.50 -18.39
N SER A 21 -22.89 12.37 -19.04
CA SER A 21 -22.95 12.32 -20.50
C SER A 21 -24.01 13.28 -21.06
N ALA A 22 -25.20 13.30 -20.45
CA ALA A 22 -26.27 14.23 -20.84
C ALA A 22 -25.86 15.69 -20.62
N MET A 23 -25.18 15.99 -19.51
CA MET A 23 -24.69 17.34 -19.21
C MET A 23 -23.64 17.80 -20.22
N TYR A 24 -22.68 16.95 -20.59
CA TYR A 24 -21.66 17.30 -21.58
C TYR A 24 -22.26 17.52 -22.97
N THR A 25 -23.21 16.69 -23.38
CA THR A 25 -23.93 16.88 -24.65
C THR A 25 -24.71 18.20 -24.64
N LEU A 26 -25.42 18.50 -23.56
CA LEU A 26 -26.15 19.77 -23.44
C LEU A 26 -25.22 20.98 -23.55
N VAL A 27 -24.05 20.93 -22.92
CA VAL A 27 -23.06 22.01 -23.00
C VAL A 27 -22.53 22.13 -24.43
N ALA A 28 -22.18 21.02 -25.09
CA ALA A 28 -21.70 21.04 -26.47
C ALA A 28 -22.77 21.56 -27.46
N ASP A 29 -24.04 21.25 -27.22
CA ASP A 29 -25.16 21.72 -28.03
C ASP A 29 -25.46 23.21 -27.78
N SER A 30 -25.27 23.68 -26.55
CA SER A 30 -25.47 25.10 -26.20
C SER A 30 -24.46 26.04 -26.89
N THR A 31 -23.31 25.52 -27.27
CA THR A 31 -22.25 26.26 -27.98
C THR A 31 -22.24 25.98 -29.49
N ALA A 32 -23.14 25.12 -29.98
CA ALA A 32 -23.16 24.73 -31.38
C ALA A 32 -23.67 25.87 -32.30
N PRO A 33 -23.10 26.02 -33.51
CA PRO A 33 -23.60 26.97 -34.49
C PRO A 33 -25.08 26.76 -34.83
N ARG A 34 -25.82 27.87 -35.01
CA ARG A 34 -27.22 27.81 -35.42
C ARG A 34 -27.39 27.19 -36.81
N ASP A 35 -26.49 27.48 -37.73
CA ASP A 35 -26.44 26.89 -39.08
C ASP A 35 -26.13 25.38 -38.98
N PRO A 36 -27.03 24.50 -39.45
CA PRO A 36 -26.82 23.05 -39.45
C PRO A 36 -25.56 22.60 -40.18
N ARG A 37 -25.09 23.34 -41.20
CA ARG A 37 -23.90 22.98 -41.97
C ARG A 37 -22.61 23.11 -41.14
N GLY A 38 -22.56 24.07 -40.22
CA GLY A 38 -21.41 24.29 -39.33
C GLY A 38 -21.35 23.37 -38.11
N ARG A 39 -22.45 22.67 -37.78
CA ARG A 39 -22.48 21.77 -36.61
C ARG A 39 -21.58 20.55 -36.77
N GLY A 40 -21.43 20.05 -38.01
CA GLY A 40 -20.54 18.93 -38.29
C GLY A 40 -19.08 19.24 -37.97
N ASP A 41 -18.62 20.45 -38.28
CA ASP A 41 -17.26 20.90 -37.94
C ASP A 41 -17.09 21.12 -36.44
N HIS A 42 -18.10 21.68 -35.78
CA HIS A 42 -18.13 21.92 -34.32
C HIS A 42 -17.90 20.63 -33.51
N TYR A 43 -18.71 19.59 -33.73
CA TYR A 43 -18.55 18.34 -32.98
C TYR A 43 -17.27 17.58 -33.33
N ARG A 44 -16.80 17.67 -34.58
CA ARG A 44 -15.49 17.11 -34.98
C ARG A 44 -14.34 17.80 -34.25
N GLY A 45 -14.42 19.11 -34.05
CA GLY A 45 -13.46 19.87 -33.24
C GLY A 45 -13.42 19.39 -31.79
N HIS A 46 -14.59 19.31 -31.15
CA HIS A 46 -14.68 18.78 -29.78
C HIS A 46 -14.17 17.35 -29.65
N LEU A 47 -14.45 16.48 -30.62
CA LEU A 47 -13.94 15.12 -30.63
C LEU A 47 -12.40 15.10 -30.72
N ALA A 48 -11.82 15.93 -31.60
CA ALA A 48 -10.37 16.03 -31.74
C ALA A 48 -9.71 16.55 -30.45
N ASP A 49 -10.29 17.55 -29.80
CA ASP A 49 -9.78 18.09 -28.53
C ASP A 49 -9.88 17.06 -27.39
N ALA A 50 -10.99 16.29 -27.35
CA ALA A 50 -11.14 15.19 -26.41
C ALA A 50 -10.06 14.13 -26.61
N HIS A 51 -9.77 13.74 -27.86
CA HIS A 51 -8.70 12.79 -28.17
C HIS A 51 -7.32 13.30 -27.73
N ARG A 52 -6.97 14.57 -27.99
CA ARG A 52 -5.71 15.16 -27.51
C ARG A 52 -5.61 15.14 -25.97
N THR A 53 -6.71 15.43 -25.30
CA THR A 53 -6.77 15.39 -23.83
C THR A 53 -6.58 13.95 -23.31
N ILE A 54 -7.24 12.97 -23.95
CA ILE A 54 -7.10 11.55 -23.60
C ILE A 54 -5.65 11.09 -23.78
N GLU A 55 -4.99 11.43 -24.89
CA GLU A 55 -3.58 11.08 -25.12
C GLU A 55 -2.67 11.68 -24.03
N THR A 56 -2.88 12.94 -23.68
CA THR A 56 -2.12 13.62 -22.61
C THR A 56 -2.30 12.89 -21.27
N LEU A 57 -3.53 12.53 -20.92
CA LEU A 57 -3.83 11.79 -19.69
C LEU A 57 -3.24 10.37 -19.71
N GLN A 58 -3.27 9.68 -20.84
CA GLN A 58 -2.67 8.36 -20.99
C GLN A 58 -1.15 8.40 -20.79
N LEU A 59 -0.47 9.42 -21.33
CA LEU A 59 0.96 9.62 -21.08
C LEU A 59 1.22 9.88 -19.59
N ARG A 60 0.43 10.74 -18.95
CA ARG A 60 0.59 11.03 -17.53
C ARG A 60 0.34 9.82 -16.64
N ILE A 61 -0.64 8.98 -16.97
CA ILE A 61 -0.88 7.72 -16.26
C ILE A 61 0.34 6.81 -16.38
N LYS A 62 0.91 6.63 -17.57
CA LYS A 62 2.11 5.81 -17.77
C LYS A 62 3.31 6.33 -16.97
N GLU A 63 3.49 7.65 -16.88
CA GLU A 63 4.53 8.25 -16.04
C GLU A 63 4.32 7.94 -14.55
N LEU A 64 3.10 8.16 -14.05
CA LEU A 64 2.75 7.89 -12.65
C LEU A 64 2.91 6.40 -12.29
N GLU A 65 2.54 5.50 -13.20
CA GLU A 65 2.74 4.06 -13.02
C GLU A 65 4.23 3.73 -12.88
N ARG A 66 5.08 4.31 -13.73
CA ARG A 66 6.54 4.15 -13.66
C ARG A 66 7.12 4.73 -12.37
N GLU A 67 6.69 5.92 -11.95
CA GLU A 67 7.11 6.55 -10.69
C GLU A 67 6.73 5.66 -9.49
N ARG A 68 5.51 5.12 -9.50
CA ARG A 68 5.01 4.21 -8.46
C ARG A 68 5.81 2.91 -8.41
N ASP A 69 6.10 2.31 -9.57
CA ASP A 69 6.91 1.08 -9.64
C ASP A 69 8.34 1.32 -9.14
N LYS A 70 8.95 2.44 -9.51
CA LYS A 70 10.27 2.84 -9.01
C LYS A 70 10.25 3.03 -7.48
N ALA A 71 9.30 3.77 -6.95
CA ALA A 71 9.19 4.00 -5.51
C ALA A 71 8.97 2.70 -4.73
N LYS A 72 8.21 1.75 -5.31
CA LYS A 72 8.04 0.42 -4.72
C LYS A 72 9.36 -0.35 -4.70
N ALA A 73 10.11 -0.37 -5.80
CA ALA A 73 11.41 -1.02 -5.87
C ALA A 73 12.42 -0.40 -4.88
N ASP A 74 12.48 0.92 -4.78
CA ASP A 74 13.35 1.64 -3.85
C ASP A 74 13.01 1.32 -2.38
N LYS A 75 11.70 1.25 -2.06
CA LYS A 75 11.22 0.84 -0.74
C LYS A 75 11.62 -0.61 -0.43
N ASP A 76 11.37 -1.54 -1.35
CA ASP A 76 11.68 -2.95 -1.16
C ASP A 76 13.19 -3.16 -0.98
N TYR A 77 14.01 -2.46 -1.75
CA TYR A 77 15.46 -2.46 -1.59
C TYR A 77 15.90 -1.90 -0.24
N THR A 78 15.37 -0.74 0.17
CA THR A 78 15.69 -0.13 1.47
C THR A 78 15.34 -1.05 2.63
N LEU A 79 14.17 -1.70 2.55
CA LEU A 79 13.75 -2.70 3.54
C LEU A 79 14.68 -3.93 3.53
N SER A 80 15.17 -4.36 2.37
CA SER A 80 16.11 -5.49 2.28
C SER A 80 17.45 -5.23 2.99
N LEU A 81 17.88 -3.97 3.09
CA LEU A 81 19.11 -3.58 3.78
C LEU A 81 18.93 -3.43 5.30
N CYS A 82 17.68 -3.39 5.78
CA CYS A 82 17.37 -3.09 7.18
C CYS A 82 16.98 -4.36 7.95
N VAL A 83 17.46 -4.47 9.18
CA VAL A 83 16.92 -5.45 10.13
C VAL A 83 15.55 -4.95 10.60
N THR A 84 14.52 -5.78 10.46
CA THR A 84 13.18 -5.41 10.94
C THR A 84 13.19 -5.29 12.46
N ARG A 85 12.34 -4.41 13.02
CA ARG A 85 12.21 -4.25 14.48
C ARG A 85 11.90 -5.56 15.20
N THR A 86 11.13 -6.43 14.55
CA THR A 86 10.80 -7.77 15.07
C THR A 86 12.03 -8.65 15.15
N ALA A 87 12.79 -8.79 14.04
CA ALA A 87 14.01 -9.59 14.02
C ALA A 87 15.05 -9.06 15.04
N ALA A 88 15.21 -7.74 15.14
CA ALA A 88 16.10 -7.13 16.13
C ALA A 88 15.66 -7.42 17.58
N GLU A 89 14.35 -7.47 17.86
CA GLU A 89 13.82 -7.82 19.17
C GLU A 89 14.01 -9.30 19.50
N GLU A 90 13.78 -10.19 18.53
CA GLU A 90 14.00 -11.63 18.66
C GLU A 90 15.46 -11.94 18.99
N GLU A 91 16.40 -11.35 18.25
CA GLU A 91 17.84 -11.52 18.48
C GLU A 91 18.28 -10.95 19.85
N ARG A 92 17.72 -9.81 20.27
CA ARG A 92 17.98 -9.23 21.59
C ARG A 92 17.55 -10.20 22.71
N LEU A 93 16.38 -10.81 22.58
CA LEU A 93 15.84 -11.73 23.56
C LEU A 93 16.58 -13.08 23.54
N ALA A 94 16.99 -13.57 22.36
CA ALA A 94 17.85 -14.74 22.22
C ALA A 94 19.21 -14.52 22.90
N ALA A 95 19.85 -13.36 22.67
CA ALA A 95 21.11 -13.00 23.32
C ALA A 95 20.99 -12.95 24.85
N PHE A 96 19.89 -12.39 25.37
CA PHE A 96 19.63 -12.39 26.80
C PHE A 96 19.48 -13.80 27.37
N ARG A 97 18.70 -14.67 26.72
CA ARG A 97 18.51 -16.07 27.15
C ARG A 97 19.82 -16.86 27.14
N LEU A 98 20.65 -16.64 26.12
CA LEU A 98 21.98 -17.26 26.03
C LEU A 98 22.89 -16.79 27.18
N ALA A 99 22.91 -15.48 27.45
CA ALA A 99 23.69 -14.92 28.55
C ALA A 99 23.20 -15.45 29.92
N ARG A 100 21.89 -15.52 30.13
CA ARG A 100 21.26 -16.08 31.35
C ARG A 100 21.68 -17.54 31.56
N GLY A 101 21.56 -18.39 30.52
CA GLY A 101 21.95 -19.79 30.62
C GLY A 101 23.45 -19.98 30.91
N LYS A 102 24.33 -19.20 30.26
CA LYS A 102 25.77 -19.23 30.55
C LYS A 102 26.08 -18.77 31.98
N ALA A 103 25.38 -17.75 32.47
CA ALA A 103 25.54 -17.27 33.84
C ALA A 103 25.04 -18.29 34.88
N SER A 104 23.94 -18.99 34.60
CA SER A 104 23.44 -20.07 35.46
C SER A 104 24.47 -21.19 35.59
N ILE A 105 25.01 -21.69 34.48
CA ILE A 105 26.05 -22.74 34.45
C ILE A 105 27.31 -22.29 35.22
N LEU A 106 27.72 -21.03 35.08
CA LEU A 106 28.87 -20.50 35.82
C LEU A 106 28.65 -20.41 37.34
N ALA A 107 27.39 -20.34 37.79
CA ALA A 107 27.01 -20.29 39.20
C ALA A 107 26.80 -21.69 39.81
N GLU A 108 26.91 -22.76 39.03
CA GLU A 108 26.88 -24.14 39.51
C GLU A 108 28.16 -24.48 40.27
N TRP A 109 28.01 -25.12 41.44
CA TRP A 109 29.15 -25.56 42.25
C TRP A 109 28.80 -26.79 43.11
N PRO A 110 29.57 -27.88 43.04
CA PRO A 110 30.62 -28.18 42.05
C PRO A 110 30.10 -28.09 40.61
N PRO A 111 30.97 -27.98 39.58
CA PRO A 111 30.52 -27.84 38.19
C PRO A 111 29.51 -28.94 37.79
N GLY A 112 28.37 -28.56 37.23
CA GLY A 112 27.27 -29.47 36.92
C GLY A 112 26.25 -29.71 38.04
N VAL A 113 26.42 -29.06 39.21
CA VAL A 113 25.48 -29.14 40.34
C VAL A 113 24.78 -27.79 40.53
N PRO A 114 23.45 -27.72 40.30
CA PRO A 114 22.68 -26.50 40.50
C PRO A 114 22.76 -26.00 41.94
N THR A 115 22.94 -24.68 42.09
CA THR A 115 22.94 -23.98 43.37
C THR A 115 21.68 -23.12 43.49
N SER A 116 21.41 -22.59 44.68
CA SER A 116 20.36 -21.59 44.85
C SER A 116 20.59 -20.35 43.97
N MET A 117 21.86 -20.00 43.71
CA MET A 117 22.23 -18.90 42.82
C MET A 117 21.96 -19.23 41.36
N SER A 118 22.36 -20.41 40.86
CA SER A 118 22.08 -20.79 39.47
C SER A 118 20.57 -20.85 39.21
N HIS A 119 19.80 -21.41 40.15
CA HIS A 119 18.34 -21.41 40.07
C HIS A 119 17.74 -19.99 40.08
N ALA A 120 18.28 -19.07 40.88
CA ALA A 120 17.82 -17.68 40.88
C ALA A 120 18.10 -16.99 39.52
N ILE A 121 19.24 -17.28 38.89
CA ILE A 121 19.61 -16.75 37.58
C ILE A 121 18.68 -17.28 36.49
N ASP A 122 18.38 -18.58 36.48
CA ASP A 122 17.49 -19.18 35.47
C ASP A 122 16.07 -18.62 35.51
N ASN A 123 15.62 -18.20 36.71
CA ASN A 123 14.31 -17.61 36.91
C ASN A 123 14.24 -16.09 36.68
N ILE A 124 15.34 -15.45 36.24
CA ILE A 124 15.28 -14.04 35.85
C ILE A 124 14.32 -13.89 34.65
N PRO A 125 13.27 -13.05 34.76
CA PRO A 125 12.30 -12.88 33.69
C PRO A 125 12.95 -12.27 32.44
N ASP A 126 12.40 -12.62 31.28
CA ASP A 126 12.83 -12.05 30.01
C ASP A 126 12.61 -10.52 30.02
N PRO A 127 13.53 -9.75 29.42
CA PRO A 127 13.41 -8.31 29.39
C PRO A 127 12.17 -7.89 28.58
N LYS A 128 11.51 -6.82 29.03
CA LYS A 128 10.37 -6.25 28.29
C LYS A 128 10.76 -5.90 26.85
N PRO A 129 9.82 -5.99 25.90
CA PRO A 129 10.03 -5.55 24.53
C PRO A 129 10.53 -4.10 24.49
N LYS A 130 11.56 -3.84 23.67
CA LYS A 130 12.10 -2.49 23.50
C LYS A 130 11.44 -1.77 22.34
N TRP A 131 11.20 -2.49 21.24
CA TRP A 131 10.73 -1.92 19.98
C TRP A 131 9.35 -2.40 19.56
N THR A 132 8.87 -3.54 20.04
CA THR A 132 7.48 -3.96 19.83
C THR A 132 6.61 -3.46 21.00
N LYS A 133 5.37 -3.04 20.70
CA LYS A 133 4.38 -2.62 21.70
C LYS A 133 3.50 -3.80 22.07
#